data_AF-A0A929Y5X6-F1
#
_entry.id   AF-A0A929Y5X6-F1
#
_cell.length_a   1.000
_cell.length_b   1.000
_cell.length_c   1.000
_cell.angle_alpha   90.00
_cell.angle_beta   90.00
_cell.angle_gamma   90.00
#
_symmetry.space_group_name_H-M   'P 1'
#
loop_
_entity.id
_entity.type
_entity.pdbx_description
1 polymer ?
#
loop_
_entity_poly.entity_id
_entity_poly.type
_entity_poly.pdbx_seq_one_letter_code
_entity_poly.pdbx_strand_id
1 'polypeptide(L)'
;PVLALLLCLPLLLCSGTNSLLVKALHAKGGEHQEVLSVPIMQLARVYQDSPSHFSPEEKKILYRYLPEENLKQYTPRLSDRVKLGFQNDAYDKDRASFLHLWLHTLRNYPLTCLNALLLTSYGNWYPFAVNNVYKGNTTFTFTYRDSSYFGYETEAPGSRQSKIPVIDRFYRLLSIEKSIQNIPVVSLFFAPAFYFQFWFFIFLYLCAQKKRTLVLRTLVLLPVFFYWLTLLLGPTYLLRYSVILFDLIPLLPIFFLNPDIPTALDNREKTEGGI
;
A
#
# COMPACT_ATOMS: atom_id res chain seq x y z
N PRO A 1 -23.06 10.28 -15.28
CA PRO A 1 -23.73 10.58 -13.98
C PRO A 1 -23.62 9.45 -12.94
N VAL A 2 -24.14 8.24 -13.22
CA VAL A 2 -24.15 7.13 -12.23
C VAL A 2 -22.74 6.67 -11.83
N LEU A 3 -21.83 6.51 -12.78
CA LEU A 3 -20.44 6.12 -12.48
C LEU A 3 -19.69 7.18 -11.65
N ALA A 4 -19.87 8.46 -11.98
CA ALA A 4 -19.30 9.55 -11.21
C ALA A 4 -19.86 9.56 -9.78
N LEU A 5 -21.15 9.27 -9.61
CA LEU A 5 -21.77 9.11 -8.30
C LEU A 5 -21.13 7.93 -7.54
N LEU A 6 -20.98 6.77 -8.17
CA LEU A 6 -20.38 5.57 -7.55
C LEU A 6 -18.92 5.76 -7.13
N LEU A 7 -18.15 6.56 -7.87
CA LEU A 7 -16.74 6.83 -7.56
C LEU A 7 -16.57 7.99 -6.57
N CYS A 8 -17.32 9.07 -6.73
CA CYS A 8 -17.15 10.28 -5.93
C CYS A 8 -17.93 10.22 -4.61
N LEU A 9 -19.10 9.57 -4.55
CA LEU A 9 -19.91 9.52 -3.34
C LEU A 9 -19.18 8.83 -2.18
N PRO A 10 -18.51 7.67 -2.34
CA PRO A 10 -17.75 7.07 -1.25
C PRO A 10 -16.60 7.96 -0.76
N LEU A 11 -15.92 8.66 -1.68
CA LEU A 11 -14.84 9.60 -1.32
C LEU A 11 -15.37 10.80 -0.55
N LEU A 12 -16.49 11.37 -0.99
CA LEU A 12 -17.17 12.48 -0.32
C LEU A 12 -17.70 12.07 1.05
N LEU A 13 -18.32 10.89 1.16
CA LEU A 13 -18.79 10.34 2.42
C LEU A 13 -17.63 10.10 3.37
N CYS A 14 -16.57 9.43 2.92
CA CYS A 14 -15.39 9.14 3.73
C CYS A 14 -14.68 10.43 4.22
N SER A 15 -14.45 11.38 3.32
CA SER A 15 -13.82 12.66 3.66
C SER A 15 -14.72 13.49 4.58
N GLY A 16 -16.02 13.52 4.31
CA GLY A 16 -17.02 14.23 5.10
C GLY A 16 -17.17 13.67 6.51
N THR A 17 -17.30 12.35 6.65
CA THR A 17 -17.39 11.69 7.96
C THR A 17 -16.09 11.85 8.76
N ASN A 18 -14.93 11.67 8.12
CA ASN A 18 -13.64 11.91 8.78
C ASN A 18 -13.52 13.36 9.27
N SER A 19 -13.85 14.34 8.42
CA SER A 19 -13.81 15.76 8.78
C SER A 19 -14.77 16.09 9.93
N LEU A 20 -15.97 15.49 9.94
CA LEU A 20 -16.94 15.64 11.01
C LEU A 20 -16.40 15.06 12.33
N LEU A 21 -15.85 13.85 12.30
CA LEU A 21 -15.28 13.18 13.48
C LEU A 21 -14.09 13.95 14.04
N VAL A 22 -13.17 14.42 13.19
CA VAL A 22 -12.02 15.23 13.61
C VAL A 22 -12.48 16.49 14.33
N LYS A 23 -13.49 17.18 13.79
CA LYS A 23 -14.06 18.38 14.43
C LYS A 23 -14.78 18.05 15.74
N ALA A 24 -15.63 17.01 15.73
CA ALA A 24 -16.44 16.63 16.89
C ALA A 24 -15.58 16.13 18.07
N LEU A 25 -14.46 15.46 17.79
CA LEU A 25 -13.56 14.89 18.80
C LEU A 25 -12.37 15.79 19.11
N HIS A 26 -12.26 16.97 18.49
CA HIS A 26 -11.10 17.85 18.58
C HIS A 26 -9.77 17.12 18.30
N ALA A 27 -9.79 16.18 17.35
CA ALA A 27 -8.61 15.38 17.04
C ALA A 27 -7.51 16.27 16.44
N LYS A 28 -6.25 16.05 16.87
CA LYS A 28 -5.10 16.71 16.26
C LYS A 28 -4.87 16.18 14.84
N GLY A 29 -4.38 17.05 13.95
CA GLY A 29 -3.98 16.65 12.60
C GLY A 29 -2.82 15.65 12.62
N GLY A 30 -2.65 14.92 11.52
CA GLY A 30 -1.51 14.03 11.34
C GLY A 30 -0.20 14.78 11.10
N GLU A 31 0.91 14.19 11.53
CA GLU A 31 2.25 14.71 11.28
C GLU A 31 2.64 14.58 9.79
N HIS A 32 3.43 15.53 9.29
CA HIS A 32 3.81 15.59 7.87
C HIS A 32 4.65 14.39 7.43
N GLN A 33 5.38 13.77 8.35
CA GLN A 33 6.23 12.61 8.06
C GLN A 33 5.45 11.41 7.46
N GLU A 34 4.14 11.30 7.73
CA GLU A 34 3.33 10.21 7.17
C GLU A 34 3.13 10.34 5.66
N VAL A 35 2.96 11.56 5.14
CA VAL A 35 2.81 11.83 3.70
C VAL A 35 4.15 12.00 2.98
N LEU A 36 5.25 12.18 3.71
CA LEU A 36 6.60 12.40 3.18
C LEU A 36 7.46 11.13 3.13
N SER A 37 6.86 9.95 3.27
CA SER A 37 7.59 8.67 3.28
C SER A 37 8.51 8.49 2.07
N VAL A 38 8.04 8.79 0.85
CA VAL A 38 8.86 8.65 -0.37
C VAL A 38 10.06 9.62 -0.39
N PRO A 39 9.87 10.95 -0.23
CA PRO A 39 10.99 11.89 -0.12
C PRO A 39 12.00 11.54 0.97
N ILE A 40 11.54 11.20 2.17
CA ILE A 40 12.40 10.84 3.31
C ILE A 40 13.24 9.61 2.97
N MET A 41 12.63 8.57 2.40
CA MET A 41 13.34 7.33 2.04
C MET A 41 14.34 7.52 0.91
N GLN A 42 14.03 8.39 -0.06
CA GLN A 42 14.92 8.71 -1.16
C GLN A 42 16.14 9.51 -0.68
N LEU A 43 15.93 10.54 0.15
CA LEU A 43 17.01 11.30 0.77
C LEU A 43 17.90 10.40 1.64
N ALA A 44 17.29 9.57 2.48
CA ALA A 44 18.02 8.64 3.35
C ALA A 44 18.82 7.61 2.53
N ARG A 45 18.26 7.06 1.45
CA ARG A 45 18.97 6.13 0.57
C ARG A 45 20.19 6.77 -0.06
N VAL A 46 20.06 7.97 -0.63
CA VAL A 46 21.19 8.66 -1.26
C VAL A 46 22.23 9.08 -0.22
N TYR A 47 21.81 9.47 0.99
CA TYR A 47 22.72 9.77 2.09
C TYR A 47 23.56 8.55 2.48
N GLN A 48 22.96 7.35 2.52
CA GLN A 48 23.68 6.11 2.84
C GLN A 48 24.62 5.67 1.71
N ASP A 49 24.15 5.68 0.47
CA ASP A 49 24.92 5.16 -0.67
C ASP A 49 25.96 6.15 -1.20
N SER A 50 25.73 7.45 -1.04
CA SER A 50 26.53 8.51 -1.67
C SER A 50 26.54 9.79 -0.81
N PRO A 51 27.07 9.75 0.43
CA PRO A 51 27.08 10.91 1.34
C PRO A 51 27.89 12.11 0.83
N SER A 52 28.76 11.91 -0.17
CA SER A 52 29.50 12.98 -0.86
C SER A 52 28.65 13.79 -1.83
N HIS A 53 27.44 13.31 -2.18
CA HIS A 53 26.50 14.05 -3.01
C HIS A 53 26.11 15.38 -2.38
N PHE A 54 25.83 15.36 -1.08
CA PHE A 54 25.35 16.53 -0.35
C PHE A 54 26.50 17.45 0.00
N SER A 55 26.43 18.70 -0.45
CA SER A 55 27.33 19.76 0.00
C SER A 55 27.23 19.98 1.51
N PRO A 56 28.21 20.66 2.15
CA PRO A 56 28.11 21.02 3.56
C PRO A 56 26.83 21.79 3.90
N GLU A 57 26.38 22.66 3.01
CA GLU A 57 25.15 23.44 3.14
C GLU A 57 23.91 22.55 3.03
N GLU A 58 23.89 21.65 2.05
CA GLU A 58 22.79 20.70 1.88
C GLU A 58 22.69 19.71 3.04
N LYS A 59 23.81 19.28 3.62
CA LYS A 59 23.82 18.47 4.84
C LYS A 59 23.22 19.20 6.02
N LYS A 60 23.52 20.50 6.17
CA LYS A 60 22.88 21.33 7.21
C LYS A 60 21.36 21.42 7.01
N ILE A 61 20.91 21.54 5.76
CA ILE A 61 19.47 21.52 5.43
C ILE A 61 18.89 20.13 5.74
N LEU A 62 19.54 19.05 5.32
CA LEU A 62 19.08 17.69 5.56
C LEU A 62 18.94 17.41 7.07
N TYR A 63 19.98 17.69 7.85
CA TYR A 63 20.02 17.44 9.29
C TYR A 63 19.05 18.29 10.09
N ARG A 64 18.62 19.43 9.56
CA ARG A 64 17.53 20.23 10.14
C ARG A 64 16.22 19.45 10.18
N TYR A 65 15.92 18.65 9.14
CA TYR A 65 14.68 17.88 9.06
C TYR A 65 14.84 16.43 9.54
N LEU A 66 15.99 15.82 9.27
CA LEU A 66 16.29 14.42 9.56
C LEU A 66 17.67 14.36 10.23
N PRO A 67 17.72 14.29 11.57
CA PRO A 67 18.96 14.16 12.31
C PRO A 67 19.81 12.98 11.81
N GLU A 68 21.13 13.11 11.92
CA GLU A 68 22.08 12.13 11.36
C GLU A 68 21.87 10.73 11.95
N GLU A 69 21.56 10.66 13.25
CA GLU A 69 21.23 9.42 13.95
C GLU A 69 20.04 8.69 13.33
N ASN A 70 19.01 9.40 12.86
CA ASN A 70 17.84 8.79 12.21
C ASN A 70 18.14 8.37 10.78
N LEU A 71 18.92 9.16 10.05
CA LEU A 71 19.39 8.77 8.71
C LEU A 71 20.18 7.46 8.75
N LYS A 72 20.99 7.24 9.81
CA LYS A 72 21.72 5.99 10.06
C LYS A 72 20.83 4.79 10.37
N GLN A 73 19.55 5.00 10.71
CA GLN A 73 18.59 3.91 10.91
C GLN A 73 17.90 3.46 9.61
N TYR A 74 18.33 3.98 8.45
CA TYR A 74 17.78 3.61 7.16
C TYR A 74 17.75 2.09 6.97
N THR A 75 16.58 1.59 6.58
CA THR A 75 16.43 0.23 6.05
C THR A 75 15.65 0.31 4.75
N PRO A 76 15.94 -0.50 3.72
CA PRO A 76 15.29 -0.32 2.42
C PRO A 76 13.78 -0.58 2.39
N ARG A 77 13.21 -1.16 3.45
CA ARG A 77 11.87 -1.79 3.45
C ARG A 77 10.87 -1.12 4.37
N LEU A 78 11.31 -0.20 5.22
CA LEU A 78 10.51 0.40 6.28
C LEU A 78 10.96 1.84 6.54
N SER A 79 10.06 2.80 6.31
CA SER A 79 10.36 4.22 6.53
C SER A 79 10.28 4.66 7.99
N ASP A 80 9.53 3.93 8.82
CA ASP A 80 9.24 4.31 10.22
C ASP A 80 10.51 4.66 11.02
N ARG A 81 11.59 3.87 10.86
CA ARG A 81 12.86 4.09 11.59
C ARG A 81 13.50 5.45 11.30
N VAL A 82 13.41 5.91 10.05
CA VAL A 82 13.98 7.20 9.64
C VAL A 82 13.01 8.32 9.95
N LYS A 83 11.74 8.15 9.60
CA LYS A 83 10.74 9.22 9.67
C LYS A 83 10.36 9.58 11.11
N LEU A 84 10.52 8.68 12.09
CA LEU A 84 10.26 8.99 13.50
C LEU A 84 11.09 10.16 14.06
N GLY A 85 12.25 10.46 13.47
CA GLY A 85 13.05 11.63 13.84
C GLY A 85 12.77 12.88 13.02
N PHE A 86 11.76 12.85 12.15
CA PHE A 86 11.46 13.97 11.26
C PHE A 86 11.00 15.19 12.06
N GLN A 87 11.68 16.31 11.85
CA GLN A 87 11.43 17.54 12.58
C GLN A 87 10.25 18.30 11.95
N ASN A 88 9.02 17.96 12.35
CA ASN A 88 7.79 18.58 11.84
C ASN A 88 7.78 20.12 12.05
N ASP A 89 8.22 20.62 13.21
CA ASP A 89 8.31 22.06 13.48
C ASP A 89 9.27 22.78 12.54
N ALA A 90 10.38 22.13 12.17
CA ALA A 90 11.33 22.68 11.21
C ALA A 90 10.76 22.66 9.79
N TYR A 91 10.03 21.59 9.45
CA TYR A 91 9.31 21.49 8.19
C TYR A 91 8.25 22.59 8.04
N ASP A 92 7.48 22.89 9.08
CA ASP A 92 6.47 23.95 9.04
C ASP A 92 7.06 25.34 8.82
N LYS A 93 8.24 25.61 9.39
CA LYS A 93 8.94 26.88 9.21
C LYS A 93 9.52 27.05 7.80
N ASP A 94 9.91 25.95 7.15
CA ASP A 94 10.59 26.00 5.86
C ASP A 94 10.34 24.71 5.05
N ARG A 95 9.21 24.64 4.36
CA ARG A 95 8.88 23.49 3.49
C ARG A 95 9.66 23.54 2.17
N ALA A 96 9.99 24.75 1.72
CA ALA A 96 10.60 24.99 0.41
C ALA A 96 12.02 24.43 0.35
N SER A 97 12.82 24.61 1.41
CA SER A 97 14.18 24.07 1.44
C SER A 97 14.20 22.54 1.43
N PHE A 98 13.26 21.88 2.13
CA PHE A 98 13.11 20.42 2.06
C PHE A 98 12.74 19.96 0.65
N LEU A 99 11.73 20.60 0.04
CA LEU A 99 11.29 20.27 -1.32
C LEU A 99 12.42 20.46 -2.34
N HIS A 100 13.16 21.56 -2.25
CA HIS A 100 14.29 21.85 -3.14
C HIS A 100 15.40 20.80 -2.97
N LEU A 101 15.77 20.47 -1.73
CA LEU A 101 16.77 19.44 -1.45
C LEU A 101 16.36 18.08 -2.02
N TRP A 102 15.09 17.69 -1.83
CA TRP A 102 14.57 16.44 -2.37
C TRP A 102 14.57 16.43 -3.91
N LEU A 103 14.09 17.49 -4.56
CA LEU A 103 14.08 17.57 -6.03
C LEU A 103 15.49 17.61 -6.62
N HIS A 104 16.42 18.31 -5.96
CA HIS A 104 17.83 18.30 -6.34
C HIS A 104 18.41 16.88 -6.25
N THR A 105 18.15 16.17 -5.15
CA THR A 105 18.58 14.78 -4.97
C THR A 105 17.97 13.86 -6.02
N LEU A 106 16.66 13.98 -6.28
CA LEU A 106 15.94 13.19 -7.28
C LEU A 106 16.49 13.38 -8.69
N ARG A 107 16.85 14.62 -9.06
CA ARG A 107 17.42 14.94 -10.37
C ARG A 107 18.82 14.37 -10.56
N ASN A 108 19.66 14.41 -9.53
CA ASN A 108 21.05 13.97 -9.61
C ASN A 108 21.21 12.45 -9.43
N TYR A 109 20.33 11.82 -8.64
CA TYR A 109 20.36 10.38 -8.32
C TYR A 109 19.02 9.68 -8.63
N PRO A 110 18.46 9.81 -9.85
CA PRO A 110 17.12 9.31 -10.16
C PRO A 110 16.98 7.79 -10.01
N LEU A 111 18.03 7.03 -10.38
CA LEU A 111 18.01 5.57 -10.26
C LEU A 111 18.08 5.10 -8.80
N THR A 112 18.86 5.77 -7.97
CA THR A 112 18.92 5.49 -6.53
C THR A 112 17.59 5.83 -5.85
N CYS A 113 16.98 6.96 -6.21
CA CYS A 113 15.66 7.35 -5.72
C CYS A 113 14.54 6.40 -6.17
N LEU A 114 14.58 5.95 -7.43
CA LEU A 114 13.66 4.94 -7.95
C LEU A 114 13.87 3.60 -7.23
N ASN A 115 15.13 3.20 -7.02
CA ASN A 115 15.45 1.98 -6.29
C ASN A 115 14.94 2.03 -4.83
N ALA A 116 15.06 3.18 -4.16
CA ALA A 116 14.51 3.38 -2.82
C ALA A 116 12.98 3.18 -2.79
N LEU A 117 12.26 3.74 -3.76
CA LEU A 117 10.81 3.56 -3.91
C LEU A 117 10.45 2.09 -4.14
N LEU A 118 11.13 1.44 -5.08
CA LEU A 118 10.88 0.04 -5.46
C LEU A 118 11.18 -0.93 -4.31
N LEU A 119 12.26 -0.69 -3.55
CA LEU A 119 12.62 -1.49 -2.38
C LEU A 119 11.69 -1.25 -1.18
N THR A 120 11.14 -0.03 -1.03
CA THR A 120 10.18 0.24 0.06
C THR A 120 8.84 -0.44 -0.20
N SER A 121 8.49 -0.67 -1.47
CA SER A 121 7.20 -1.23 -1.91
C SER A 121 7.29 -2.63 -2.52
N TYR A 122 8.44 -3.33 -2.42
CA TYR A 122 8.69 -4.51 -3.27
C TYR A 122 7.67 -5.63 -3.16
N GLY A 123 7.11 -5.89 -1.97
CA GLY A 123 6.06 -6.91 -1.84
C GLY A 123 4.69 -6.52 -2.38
N ASN A 124 4.50 -5.26 -2.79
CA ASN A 124 3.31 -4.81 -3.50
C ASN A 124 3.38 -5.06 -5.01
N TRP A 125 4.55 -5.36 -5.58
CA TRP A 125 4.69 -5.62 -7.03
C TRP A 125 5.44 -6.91 -7.40
N TYR A 126 6.17 -7.54 -6.46
CA TYR A 126 6.84 -8.83 -6.66
C TYR A 126 6.15 -9.97 -5.87
N PRO A 127 5.51 -10.95 -6.53
CA PRO A 127 4.75 -12.03 -5.88
C PRO A 127 5.55 -12.96 -4.96
N PHE A 128 6.85 -13.10 -5.19
CA PHE A 128 7.71 -13.97 -4.37
C PHE A 128 8.49 -13.16 -3.31
N ALA A 129 8.04 -11.94 -3.03
CA ALA A 129 8.58 -11.14 -1.94
C ALA A 129 8.32 -11.80 -0.60
N VAL A 130 9.38 -11.97 0.20
CA VAL A 130 9.23 -12.33 1.61
C VAL A 130 8.83 -11.09 2.40
N ASN A 131 7.70 -11.14 3.11
CA ASN A 131 7.27 -10.08 4.01
C ASN A 131 8.08 -10.13 5.30
N ASN A 132 9.08 -9.26 5.41
CA ASN A 132 10.03 -9.25 6.53
C ASN A 132 10.45 -7.83 6.92
N VAL A 133 9.53 -6.88 6.75
CA VAL A 133 9.74 -5.46 7.01
C VAL A 133 10.19 -5.18 8.44
N TYR A 134 9.79 -6.04 9.39
CA TYR A 134 10.13 -5.95 10.80
C TYR A 134 11.26 -6.90 11.22
N LYS A 135 12.02 -7.47 10.30
CA LYS A 135 13.15 -8.36 10.62
C LYS A 135 14.10 -7.72 11.64
N GLY A 136 14.31 -8.42 12.75
CA GLY A 136 15.13 -7.98 13.88
C GLY A 136 14.38 -7.19 14.95
N ASN A 137 13.13 -6.79 14.72
CA ASN A 137 12.33 -6.11 15.74
C ASN A 137 11.85 -7.10 16.80
N THR A 138 12.03 -6.74 18.07
CA THR A 138 11.54 -7.51 19.22
C THR A 138 10.24 -6.91 19.73
N THR A 139 9.19 -7.73 19.80
CA THR A 139 7.91 -7.41 20.42
C THR A 139 7.86 -7.97 21.85
N PHE A 140 6.74 -7.78 22.56
CA PHE A 140 6.55 -8.29 23.92
C PHE A 140 6.66 -9.83 24.02
N THR A 141 6.35 -10.56 22.96
CA THR A 141 6.23 -12.03 23.01
C THR A 141 7.23 -12.76 22.12
N PHE A 142 7.85 -12.11 21.14
CA PHE A 142 8.85 -12.72 20.26
C PHE A 142 9.67 -11.68 19.49
N THR A 143 10.72 -12.13 18.82
CA THR A 143 11.47 -11.32 17.85
C THR A 143 11.14 -11.78 16.43
N TYR A 144 10.82 -10.84 15.54
CA TYR A 144 10.65 -11.10 14.12
C TYR A 144 11.99 -11.51 13.50
N ARG A 145 12.08 -12.74 12.96
CA ARG A 145 13.32 -13.28 12.38
C ARG A 145 13.30 -13.26 10.87
N ASP A 146 12.47 -14.08 10.27
CA ASP A 146 12.48 -14.34 8.83
C ASP A 146 11.28 -13.75 8.11
N SER A 147 10.13 -13.67 8.77
CA SER A 147 8.93 -13.03 8.25
C SER A 147 8.23 -12.18 9.30
N SER A 148 7.43 -11.22 8.83
CA SER A 148 6.53 -10.34 9.56
C SER A 148 5.24 -10.13 8.75
N TYR A 149 4.59 -11.24 8.35
CA TYR A 149 3.48 -11.22 7.39
C TYR A 149 2.21 -10.52 7.94
N PHE A 150 1.87 -10.76 9.21
CA PHE A 150 0.89 -9.98 9.99
C PHE A 150 1.27 -10.01 11.48
N GLY A 151 0.72 -9.08 12.27
CA GLY A 151 0.97 -9.02 13.72
C GLY A 151 0.37 -10.23 14.45
N TYR A 152 1.22 -11.13 14.95
CA TYR A 152 0.82 -12.26 15.80
C TYR A 152 0.97 -11.94 17.30
N GLU A 153 1.68 -10.85 17.62
CA GLU A 153 1.92 -10.37 18.97
C GLU A 153 0.63 -10.04 19.73
N THR A 154 0.77 -10.00 21.04
CA THR A 154 -0.28 -9.53 21.94
C THR A 154 0.42 -8.55 22.89
N GLU A 155 -0.03 -7.31 22.85
CA GLU A 155 0.54 -6.25 23.67
C GLU A 155 0.11 -6.42 25.13
N ALA A 156 1.00 -6.03 26.04
CA ALA A 156 0.66 -5.97 27.46
C ALA A 156 -0.44 -4.92 27.71
N PRO A 157 -1.38 -5.15 28.65
CA PRO A 157 -1.45 -6.28 29.59
C PRO A 157 -2.19 -7.51 29.03
N GLY A 158 -2.54 -7.52 27.75
CA GLY A 158 -3.26 -8.63 27.12
C GLY A 158 -2.46 -9.94 27.12
N SER A 159 -3.17 -11.07 27.16
CA SER A 159 -2.57 -12.39 26.95
C SER A 159 -3.36 -13.16 25.89
N ARG A 160 -2.64 -13.87 25.01
CA ARG A 160 -3.24 -14.72 23.97
C ARG A 160 -3.62 -16.07 24.58
N GLN A 161 -4.92 -16.36 24.60
CA GLN A 161 -5.45 -17.66 25.02
C GLN A 161 -6.23 -18.31 23.88
N SER A 162 -5.57 -19.14 23.08
CA SER A 162 -6.27 -19.87 22.01
C SER A 162 -7.06 -21.05 22.58
N LYS A 163 -8.34 -21.13 22.22
CA LYS A 163 -9.19 -22.31 22.48
C LYS A 163 -9.06 -23.39 21.39
N ILE A 164 -8.36 -23.08 20.30
CA ILE A 164 -8.14 -23.99 19.17
C ILE A 164 -6.64 -23.97 18.81
N PRO A 165 -5.80 -24.78 19.49
CA PRO A 165 -4.35 -24.71 19.38
C PRO A 165 -3.79 -24.94 17.97
N VAL A 166 -4.48 -25.75 17.16
CA VAL A 166 -4.07 -26.05 15.78
C VAL A 166 -4.11 -24.79 14.90
N ILE A 167 -5.20 -24.02 14.99
CA ILE A 167 -5.37 -22.76 14.24
C ILE A 167 -4.34 -21.75 14.72
N ASP A 168 -4.13 -21.63 16.03
CA ASP A 168 -3.17 -20.67 16.58
C ASP A 168 -1.73 -20.95 16.13
N ARG A 169 -1.31 -22.22 16.12
CA ARG A 169 -0.01 -22.63 15.57
C ARG A 169 0.10 -22.32 14.08
N PHE A 170 -0.97 -22.53 13.31
CA PHE A 170 -1.01 -22.22 11.89
C PHE A 170 -0.87 -20.72 11.62
N TYR A 171 -1.59 -19.87 12.37
CA TYR A 171 -1.46 -18.42 12.28
C TYR A 171 -0.06 -17.94 12.68
N ARG A 172 0.51 -18.53 13.74
CA ARG A 172 1.89 -18.24 14.14
C ARG A 172 2.88 -18.55 13.02
N LEU A 173 2.71 -19.71 12.38
CA LEU A 173 3.54 -20.15 11.26
C LEU A 173 3.39 -19.21 10.06
N LEU A 174 2.16 -18.84 9.68
CA LEU A 174 1.91 -17.88 8.60
C LEU A 174 2.52 -16.50 8.87
N SER A 175 2.47 -16.02 10.12
CA SER A 175 2.92 -14.69 10.50
C SER A 175 4.45 -14.55 10.55
N ILE A 176 5.13 -15.50 11.19
CA ILE A 176 6.53 -15.33 11.63
C ILE A 176 7.50 -16.16 10.77
N GLU A 177 7.05 -17.27 10.20
CA GLU A 177 7.90 -18.16 9.39
C GLU A 177 7.78 -17.83 7.89
N LYS A 178 8.91 -17.88 7.18
CA LYS A 178 8.94 -17.68 5.72
C LYS A 178 8.60 -18.94 4.92
N SER A 179 8.38 -20.07 5.58
CA SER A 179 8.24 -21.39 4.93
C SER A 179 7.13 -21.40 3.88
N ILE A 180 5.94 -20.90 4.21
CA ILE A 180 4.80 -20.83 3.29
C ILE A 180 5.08 -19.88 2.11
N GLN A 181 5.81 -18.79 2.35
CA GLN A 181 6.17 -17.81 1.30
C GLN A 181 7.21 -18.35 0.31
N ASN A 182 7.90 -19.44 0.64
CA ASN A 182 8.89 -20.09 -0.22
C ASN A 182 8.35 -21.27 -1.02
N ILE A 183 7.13 -21.74 -0.75
CA ILE A 183 6.53 -22.85 -1.48
C ILE A 183 5.94 -22.29 -2.79
N PRO A 184 6.42 -22.72 -3.98
CA PRO A 184 5.87 -22.26 -5.25
C PRO A 184 4.36 -22.51 -5.34
N VAL A 185 3.64 -21.62 -6.02
CA VAL A 185 2.17 -21.63 -6.16
C VAL A 185 1.43 -21.37 -4.84
N VAL A 186 1.77 -22.04 -3.75
CA VAL A 186 1.18 -21.82 -2.42
C VAL A 186 1.44 -20.39 -1.95
N SER A 187 2.64 -19.86 -2.16
CA SER A 187 2.99 -18.48 -1.81
C SER A 187 2.09 -17.44 -2.48
N LEU A 188 1.56 -17.72 -3.67
CA LEU A 188 0.71 -16.79 -4.43
C LEU A 188 -0.62 -16.50 -3.72
N PHE A 189 -1.18 -17.47 -2.99
CA PHE A 189 -2.39 -17.27 -2.17
C PHE A 189 -2.18 -16.29 -1.02
N PHE A 190 -0.92 -16.00 -0.68
CA PHE A 190 -0.55 -15.11 0.40
C PHE A 190 0.17 -13.85 -0.11
N ALA A 191 0.39 -13.70 -1.41
CA ALA A 191 1.22 -12.63 -1.96
C ALA A 191 0.38 -11.41 -2.39
N PRO A 192 0.49 -10.24 -1.73
CA PRO A 192 -0.24 -9.02 -2.14
C PRO A 192 -0.06 -8.65 -3.62
N ALA A 193 1.18 -8.73 -4.10
CA ALA A 193 1.52 -8.45 -5.49
C ALA A 193 0.80 -9.38 -6.48
N PHE A 194 0.56 -10.65 -6.13
CA PHE A 194 -0.16 -11.57 -7.00
C PHE A 194 -1.62 -11.13 -7.17
N TYR A 195 -2.29 -10.71 -6.08
CA TYR A 195 -3.67 -10.24 -6.16
C TYR A 195 -3.80 -8.97 -7.00
N PHE A 196 -2.86 -8.03 -6.87
CA PHE A 196 -2.81 -6.88 -7.77
C PHE A 196 -2.66 -7.33 -9.24
N GLN A 197 -1.66 -8.17 -9.54
CA GLN A 197 -1.44 -8.67 -10.90
C GLN A 197 -2.68 -9.38 -11.45
N PHE A 198 -3.32 -10.20 -10.64
CA PHE A 198 -4.56 -10.90 -10.96
C PHE A 198 -5.68 -9.93 -11.35
N TRP A 199 -5.95 -8.91 -10.52
CA TRP A 199 -6.96 -7.88 -10.83
C TRP A 199 -6.58 -7.06 -12.07
N PHE A 200 -5.29 -6.77 -12.26
CA PHE A 200 -4.79 -6.05 -13.42
C PHE A 200 -4.96 -6.87 -14.71
N PHE A 201 -4.70 -8.17 -14.68
CA PHE A 201 -4.95 -9.05 -15.82
C PHE A 201 -6.43 -9.16 -16.17
N ILE A 202 -7.32 -9.20 -15.18
CA ILE A 202 -8.77 -9.14 -15.42
C ILE A 202 -9.16 -7.82 -16.09
N PHE A 203 -8.64 -6.70 -15.58
CA PHE A 203 -8.85 -5.38 -16.18
C PHE A 203 -8.42 -5.36 -17.65
N LEU A 204 -7.21 -5.84 -17.97
CA LEU A 204 -6.70 -5.91 -19.35
C LEU A 204 -7.55 -6.83 -20.23
N TYR A 205 -7.95 -8.00 -19.72
CA TYR A 205 -8.82 -8.93 -20.42
C TYR A 205 -10.15 -8.29 -20.80
N LEU A 206 -10.82 -7.60 -19.86
CA LEU A 206 -12.09 -6.94 -20.11
C LEU A 206 -11.96 -5.78 -21.12
N CYS A 207 -10.88 -4.99 -21.04
CA CYS A 207 -10.55 -3.97 -22.04
C CYS A 207 -10.41 -4.56 -23.45
N ALA A 208 -9.82 -5.75 -23.58
CA ALA A 208 -9.59 -6.39 -24.88
C ALA A 208 -10.88 -6.88 -25.56
N GLN A 209 -11.97 -7.10 -24.82
CA GLN A 209 -13.23 -7.63 -25.37
C GLN A 209 -14.00 -6.63 -26.25
N LYS A 210 -13.69 -5.33 -26.21
CA LYS A 210 -14.31 -4.25 -27.00
C LYS A 210 -15.85 -4.14 -26.94
N LYS A 211 -16.54 -4.90 -26.07
CA LYS A 211 -17.98 -4.78 -25.84
C LYS A 211 -18.26 -3.61 -24.90
N ARG A 212 -19.10 -2.66 -25.34
CA ARG A 212 -19.44 -1.44 -24.56
C ARG A 212 -19.90 -1.76 -23.13
N THR A 213 -20.71 -2.80 -22.94
CA THR A 213 -21.20 -3.25 -21.63
C THR A 213 -20.08 -3.78 -20.72
N LEU A 214 -19.07 -4.47 -21.27
CA LEU A 214 -17.93 -4.98 -20.51
C LEU A 214 -16.91 -3.89 -20.19
N VAL A 215 -16.69 -2.94 -21.12
CA VAL A 215 -15.84 -1.77 -20.89
C VAL A 215 -16.34 -0.94 -19.71
N LEU A 216 -17.67 -0.80 -19.55
CA LEU A 216 -18.25 -0.13 -18.38
C LEU A 216 -17.98 -0.87 -17.06
N ARG A 217 -17.89 -2.21 -17.07
CA ARG A 217 -17.51 -3.00 -15.88
C ARG A 217 -16.04 -2.82 -15.53
N THR A 218 -15.18 -2.65 -16.54
CA THR A 218 -13.75 -2.38 -16.34
C THR A 218 -13.51 -1.10 -15.52
N LEU A 219 -14.41 -0.12 -15.60
CA LEU A 219 -14.33 1.12 -14.84
C LEU A 219 -14.47 0.91 -13.32
N VAL A 220 -15.10 -0.19 -12.89
CA VAL A 220 -15.22 -0.57 -11.46
C VAL A 220 -13.88 -1.08 -10.90
N LEU A 221 -12.97 -1.53 -11.76
CA LEU A 221 -11.63 -1.97 -11.37
C LEU A 221 -10.60 -0.82 -11.33
N LEU A 222 -10.92 0.36 -11.86
CA LEU A 222 -10.02 1.52 -11.80
C LEU A 222 -9.62 1.92 -10.37
N PRO A 223 -10.53 1.95 -9.37
CA PRO A 223 -10.16 2.17 -7.98
C PRO A 223 -9.14 1.17 -7.44
N VAL A 224 -9.15 -0.09 -7.89
CA VAL A 224 -8.16 -1.11 -7.49
C VAL A 224 -6.78 -0.74 -7.99
N PHE A 225 -6.68 -0.27 -9.24
CA PHE A 225 -5.42 0.21 -9.81
C PHE A 225 -4.92 1.46 -9.10
N PHE A 226 -5.77 2.46 -8.86
CA PHE A 226 -5.38 3.67 -8.12
C PHE A 226 -4.99 3.36 -6.68
N TYR A 227 -5.67 2.41 -6.04
CA TYR A 227 -5.30 1.93 -4.72
C TYR A 227 -3.92 1.29 -4.72
N TRP A 228 -3.61 0.43 -5.69
CA TRP A 228 -2.27 -0.14 -5.80
C TRP A 228 -1.19 0.94 -5.99
N LEU A 229 -1.46 2.00 -6.76
CA LEU A 229 -0.53 3.12 -6.87
C LEU A 229 -0.27 3.80 -5.52
N THR A 230 -1.26 3.92 -4.64
CA THR A 230 -1.02 4.46 -3.29
C THR A 230 -0.19 3.50 -2.43
N LEU A 231 -0.29 2.17 -2.64
CA LEU A 231 0.57 1.19 -1.98
C LEU A 231 2.04 1.30 -2.40
N LEU A 232 2.32 1.70 -3.64
CA LEU A 232 3.69 1.97 -4.08
C LEU A 232 4.30 3.17 -3.37
N LEU A 233 3.47 4.15 -3.01
CA LEU A 233 3.87 5.36 -2.28
C LEU A 233 3.83 5.18 -0.75
N GLY A 234 3.46 3.98 -0.29
CA GLY A 234 3.33 3.66 1.12
C GLY A 234 4.67 3.60 1.87
N PRO A 235 4.61 3.60 3.21
CA PRO A 235 5.82 3.54 4.06
C PRO A 235 6.51 2.17 4.05
N THR A 236 5.80 1.12 3.60
CA THR A 236 6.23 -0.28 3.55
C THR A 236 5.17 -1.15 2.82
N TYR A 237 5.35 -2.47 2.75
CA TYR A 237 4.48 -3.42 2.03
C TYR A 237 3.83 -4.48 2.95
N LEU A 238 3.26 -4.05 4.08
CA LEU A 238 2.58 -4.94 5.01
C LEU A 238 1.23 -5.42 4.49
N LEU A 239 0.88 -6.68 4.79
CA LEU A 239 -0.36 -7.31 4.33
C LEU A 239 -1.59 -6.46 4.63
N ARG A 240 -1.66 -5.85 5.83
CA ARG A 240 -2.78 -4.99 6.27
C ARG A 240 -3.12 -3.86 5.30
N TYR A 241 -2.16 -3.38 4.51
CA TYR A 241 -2.39 -2.35 3.49
C TYR A 241 -2.90 -2.92 2.17
N SER A 242 -3.03 -4.21 2.03
CA SER A 242 -3.40 -4.87 0.77
C SER A 242 -4.56 -5.85 0.92
N VAL A 243 -5.08 -6.03 2.15
CA VAL A 243 -6.18 -6.94 2.47
C VAL A 243 -7.39 -6.72 1.57
N ILE A 244 -7.69 -5.47 1.21
CA ILE A 244 -8.81 -5.18 0.31
C ILE A 244 -8.68 -5.89 -1.05
N LEU A 245 -7.47 -6.15 -1.55
CA LEU A 245 -7.27 -6.88 -2.80
C LEU A 245 -7.74 -8.34 -2.69
N PHE A 246 -7.67 -8.91 -1.49
CA PHE A 246 -8.17 -10.26 -1.19
C PHE A 246 -9.69 -10.24 -0.98
N ASP A 247 -10.20 -9.23 -0.27
CA ASP A 247 -11.63 -9.09 0.02
C ASP A 247 -12.49 -8.85 -1.23
N LEU A 248 -11.87 -8.42 -2.33
CA LEU A 248 -12.55 -8.24 -3.62
C LEU A 248 -12.79 -9.56 -4.36
N ILE A 249 -12.12 -10.67 -4.01
CA ILE A 249 -12.23 -11.95 -4.76
C ILE A 249 -13.69 -12.42 -4.90
N PRO A 250 -14.55 -12.36 -3.87
CA PRO A 250 -15.94 -12.77 -3.99
C PRO A 250 -16.74 -11.95 -5.03
N LEU A 251 -16.25 -10.78 -5.45
CA LEU A 251 -16.88 -9.94 -6.46
C LEU A 251 -16.55 -10.38 -7.90
N LEU A 252 -15.61 -11.32 -8.09
CA LEU A 252 -15.23 -11.83 -9.41
C LEU A 252 -16.41 -12.20 -10.32
N PRO A 253 -17.47 -12.90 -9.84
CA PRO A 253 -18.56 -13.31 -10.69
C PRO A 253 -19.28 -12.14 -11.37
N ILE A 254 -19.31 -10.94 -10.77
CA ILE A 254 -19.97 -9.75 -11.35
C ILE A 254 -19.35 -9.37 -12.71
N PHE A 255 -18.05 -9.64 -12.90
CA PHE A 255 -17.36 -9.32 -14.15
C PHE A 255 -17.68 -10.31 -15.27
N PHE A 256 -17.97 -11.57 -14.94
CA PHE A 256 -18.15 -12.66 -15.91
C PHE A 256 -19.60 -13.13 -16.08
N LEU A 257 -20.48 -12.87 -15.11
CA LEU A 257 -21.91 -13.18 -15.21
C LEU A 257 -22.58 -12.19 -16.16
N ASN A 258 -23.24 -12.72 -17.18
CA ASN A 258 -24.00 -11.93 -18.16
C ASN A 258 -25.39 -11.58 -17.61
N PRO A 259 -25.82 -10.31 -17.65
CA PRO A 259 -27.21 -9.90 -17.56
C PRO A 259 -27.93 -10.06 -18.90
N ASP A 260 -27.26 -10.53 -19.96
CA ASP A 260 -27.89 -10.95 -21.24
C ASP A 260 -28.74 -12.22 -21.07
N ILE A 261 -29.39 -12.40 -19.92
CA ILE A 261 -30.62 -13.17 -19.85
C ILE A 261 -31.62 -12.30 -20.64
N PRO A 262 -32.23 -12.80 -21.72
CA PRO A 262 -33.29 -12.07 -22.38
C PRO A 262 -34.37 -11.81 -21.34
N THR A 263 -34.44 -10.59 -20.80
CA THR A 263 -35.60 -10.18 -20.02
C THR A 263 -36.79 -10.26 -20.96
N ALA A 264 -37.93 -10.76 -20.48
CA ALA A 264 -39.15 -10.99 -21.28
C ALA A 264 -39.65 -9.77 -22.11
N LEU A 265 -39.04 -8.60 -21.90
CA LEU A 265 -39.23 -7.39 -22.70
C LEU A 265 -38.53 -7.43 -24.07
N ASP A 266 -37.39 -8.12 -24.23
CA ASP A 266 -36.66 -8.27 -25.51
C ASP A 266 -37.41 -9.20 -26.49
N ASN A 267 -38.28 -10.07 -25.96
CA ASN A 267 -39.14 -10.92 -26.77
C ASN A 267 -40.40 -10.21 -27.28
N ARG A 268 -40.79 -9.04 -26.73
CA ARG A 268 -41.96 -8.29 -27.21
C ARG A 268 -41.66 -7.43 -28.44
N GLU A 269 -40.47 -6.84 -28.52
CA GLU A 269 -40.07 -6.08 -29.71
C GLU A 269 -39.86 -6.98 -30.93
N LYS A 270 -39.47 -8.24 -30.74
CA LYS A 270 -39.37 -9.22 -31.83
C LYS A 270 -40.71 -9.79 -32.30
N THR A 271 -41.76 -9.79 -31.48
CA THR A 271 -43.09 -10.21 -31.91
C THR A 271 -43.94 -9.08 -32.50
N GLU A 272 -43.67 -7.82 -32.15
CA GLU A 272 -44.40 -6.67 -32.71
C GLU A 272 -43.80 -6.09 -34.00
N GLY A 273 -42.52 -6.36 -34.29
CA GLY A 273 -41.85 -5.96 -35.54
C GLY A 273 -41.90 -6.97 -36.69
N GLY A 274 -42.70 -8.04 -36.54
CA GLY A 274 -42.79 -9.15 -37.49
C GLY A 274 -44.15 -9.24 -38.19
N ILE A 275 -44.54 -8.18 -38.92
CA ILE A 275 -45.44 -8.22 -40.08
C ILE A 275 -44.88 -7.26 -41.13
#